data_AF-D0IGW7-F1
#
_entry.id   AF-D0IGW7-F1
#
_cell.length_a   1.000
_cell.length_b   1.000
_cell.length_c   1.000
_cell.angle_alpha   90.00
_cell.angle_beta   90.00
_cell.angle_gamma   90.00
#
_symmetry.space_group_name_H-M   'P 1'
#
loop_
_entity.id
_entity.type
_entity.pdbx_description
1 polymer ?
#
loop_
_entity_poly.entity_id
_entity_poly.type
_entity_poly.pdbx_seq_one_letter_code
_entity_poly.pdbx_strand_id
1 'polypeptide(L)'
;MSQITFKNIETAKSVTLDSHLCTLKSSGREVFIQDAAISVLLHHLFTLQAPLISYSDIGNIVRDQKSTFHMEDSPDSIIANKYVFKARAVLKSVMIEDFIVTVRGRGYKVSNKWLPLVEEQTDDKSKNAFLAEITAIIENCIAYSESADITQDKSGLSFIKPDQEIVMEHFRRMNDCYHAFLRRYSAPGNSIELFELREKITKVLLYAIYWRVGDSLTDEKFRSDYKNELKLLLRQINQAAALLS
;
A
#
# COMPACT_ATOMS: atom_id res chain seq x y z
N MET A 1 -11.16 10.87 1.48
CA MET A 1 -11.75 9.55 1.22
C MET A 1 -13.13 9.58 1.84
N SER A 2 -14.19 9.56 1.04
CA SER A 2 -15.57 9.62 1.55
C SER A 2 -16.12 8.23 1.91
N GLN A 3 -15.55 7.18 1.35
CA GLN A 3 -15.95 5.80 1.59
C GLN A 3 -14.77 4.99 2.12
N ILE A 4 -15.03 4.14 3.11
CA ILE A 4 -14.04 3.25 3.70
C ILE A 4 -14.64 1.85 3.75
N THR A 5 -13.96 0.89 3.13
CA THR A 5 -14.46 -0.48 3.04
C THR A 5 -13.57 -1.42 3.83
N PHE A 6 -14.17 -2.40 4.50
CA PHE A 6 -13.49 -3.53 5.12
C PHE A 6 -13.97 -4.84 4.50
N LYS A 7 -13.10 -5.84 4.41
CA LYS A 7 -13.41 -7.20 3.98
C LYS A 7 -13.11 -8.19 5.09
N ASN A 8 -14.04 -9.11 5.32
CA ASN A 8 -13.86 -10.21 6.27
C ASN A 8 -13.03 -11.32 5.64
N ILE A 9 -11.99 -11.79 6.33
CA ILE A 9 -11.05 -12.81 5.83
C ILE A 9 -11.74 -14.18 5.71
N GLU A 10 -12.66 -14.51 6.63
CA GLU A 10 -13.28 -15.84 6.72
C GLU A 10 -14.50 -15.99 5.80
N THR A 11 -15.28 -14.92 5.63
CA THR A 11 -16.58 -14.96 4.94
C THR A 11 -16.59 -14.22 3.61
N ALA A 12 -15.50 -13.52 3.27
CA ALA A 12 -15.39 -12.61 2.13
C ALA A 12 -16.42 -11.45 2.09
N LYS A 13 -17.28 -11.31 3.11
CA LYS A 13 -18.23 -10.20 3.23
C LYS A 13 -17.49 -8.87 3.29
N SER A 14 -18.05 -7.84 2.67
CA SER A 14 -17.57 -6.47 2.77
C SER A 14 -18.55 -5.59 3.52
N VAL A 15 -18.01 -4.59 4.22
CA VAL A 15 -18.78 -3.50 4.81
C VAL A 15 -18.15 -2.18 4.44
N THR A 16 -18.97 -1.25 3.96
CA THR A 16 -18.53 0.08 3.52
C THR A 16 -19.23 1.14 4.35
N LEU A 17 -18.45 2.03 4.94
CA LEU A 17 -18.94 3.25 5.59
C LEU A 17 -18.77 4.42 4.62
N ASP A 18 -19.86 5.11 4.30
CA ASP A 18 -19.85 6.40 3.62
C ASP A 18 -19.98 7.52 4.66
N SER A 19 -18.89 8.25 4.89
CA SER A 19 -18.83 9.29 5.92
C SER A 19 -19.56 10.57 5.51
N HIS A 20 -19.79 10.80 4.21
CA HIS A 20 -20.49 11.98 3.71
C HIS A 20 -22.00 11.78 3.77
N LEU A 21 -22.46 10.58 3.39
CA LEU A 21 -23.87 10.21 3.43
C LEU A 21 -24.30 9.67 4.80
N CYS A 22 -23.37 9.45 5.73
CA CYS A 22 -23.64 8.76 7.00
C CYS A 22 -24.33 7.41 6.80
N THR A 23 -23.95 6.65 5.77
CA THR A 23 -24.55 5.35 5.47
C THR A 23 -23.56 4.21 5.66
N LEU A 24 -24.08 3.07 6.10
CA LEU A 24 -23.35 1.83 6.21
C LEU A 24 -23.96 0.81 5.24
N LYS A 25 -23.12 0.18 4.42
CA LYS A 25 -23.53 -0.72 3.34
C LYS A 25 -22.85 -2.08 3.48
N SER A 26 -23.60 -3.16 3.28
CA SER A 26 -23.07 -4.53 3.19
C SER A 26 -24.10 -5.46 2.56
N SER A 27 -23.65 -6.38 1.70
CA SER A 27 -24.47 -7.44 1.10
C SER A 27 -25.81 -6.95 0.51
N GLY A 28 -25.79 -5.83 -0.22
CA GLY A 28 -26.99 -5.23 -0.83
C GLY A 28 -27.94 -4.53 0.14
N ARG A 29 -27.58 -4.42 1.42
CA ARG A 29 -28.30 -3.64 2.43
C ARG A 29 -27.59 -2.33 2.69
N GLU A 30 -28.39 -1.30 2.96
CA GLU A 30 -27.93 0.03 3.33
C GLU A 30 -28.73 0.50 4.55
N VAL A 31 -28.04 1.12 5.50
CA VAL A 31 -28.66 1.77 6.66
C VAL A 31 -28.09 3.17 6.83
N PHE A 32 -28.97 4.14 7.06
CA PHE A 32 -28.59 5.50 7.42
C PHE A 32 -28.37 5.62 8.93
N ILE A 33 -27.25 6.21 9.32
CA ILE A 33 -26.83 6.36 10.72
C ILE A 33 -27.37 7.70 11.24
N GLN A 34 -28.51 7.66 11.94
CA GLN A 34 -29.16 8.86 12.48
C GLN A 34 -28.45 9.45 13.70
N ASP A 35 -27.81 8.62 14.52
CA ASP A 35 -27.15 9.07 15.76
C ASP A 35 -25.74 9.57 15.46
N ALA A 36 -25.51 10.89 15.54
CA ALA A 36 -24.23 11.53 15.24
C ALA A 36 -23.05 10.93 16.01
N ALA A 37 -23.24 10.62 17.30
CA ALA A 37 -22.20 9.99 18.12
C ALA A 37 -21.83 8.58 17.60
N ILE A 38 -22.81 7.85 17.07
CA ILE A 38 -22.57 6.53 16.46
C ILE A 38 -21.87 6.68 15.11
N SER A 39 -22.24 7.68 14.32
CA SER A 39 -21.56 7.98 13.05
C SER A 39 -20.07 8.29 13.26
N VAL A 40 -19.75 9.18 14.21
CA VAL A 40 -18.37 9.52 14.56
C VAL A 40 -17.60 8.33 15.14
N LEU A 41 -18.24 7.51 15.99
CA LEU A 41 -17.62 6.30 16.53
C LEU A 41 -17.30 5.28 15.43
N LEU A 42 -18.24 5.02 14.52
CA LEU A 42 -18.01 4.12 13.38
C LEU A 42 -16.93 4.69 12.45
N HIS A 43 -16.94 6.00 12.18
CA HIS A 43 -15.89 6.65 11.42
C HIS A 43 -14.51 6.45 12.05
N HIS A 44 -14.38 6.61 13.37
CA HIS A 44 -13.12 6.32 14.07
C HIS A 44 -12.68 4.86 13.93
N LEU A 45 -13.60 3.92 14.05
CA LEU A 45 -13.30 2.49 13.88
C LEU A 45 -12.86 2.17 12.44
N PHE A 46 -13.45 2.82 11.43
CA PHE A 46 -13.13 2.59 10.02
C PHE A 46 -11.84 3.31 9.59
N THR A 47 -11.49 4.45 10.19
CA THR A 47 -10.29 5.23 9.81
C THR A 47 -8.98 4.77 10.45
N LEU A 48 -9.02 3.80 11.36
CA LEU A 48 -7.85 3.09 11.91
C LEU A 48 -6.67 3.99 12.34
N GLN A 49 -6.92 5.11 13.03
CA GLN A 49 -5.83 5.89 13.64
C GLN A 49 -5.32 5.30 14.96
N ALA A 50 -6.11 4.45 15.64
CA ALA A 50 -5.69 3.79 16.87
C ALA A 50 -6.12 2.30 16.88
N PRO A 51 -5.22 1.35 17.20
CA PRO A 51 -5.54 -0.07 17.29
C PRO A 51 -6.50 -0.41 18.46
N LEU A 52 -6.83 0.59 19.28
CA LEU A 52 -7.75 0.54 20.41
C LEU A 52 -8.32 1.94 20.62
N ILE A 53 -9.65 2.04 20.72
CA ILE A 53 -10.35 3.23 21.19
C ILE A 53 -10.64 3.03 22.67
N SER A 54 -10.16 3.93 23.53
CA SER A 54 -10.34 3.80 24.97
C SER A 54 -11.77 4.14 25.41
N TYR A 55 -12.16 3.74 26.61
CA TYR A 55 -13.47 4.12 27.16
C TYR A 55 -13.64 5.64 27.24
N SER A 56 -12.60 6.37 27.64
CA SER A 56 -12.61 7.83 27.74
C SER A 56 -12.78 8.50 26.38
N ASP A 57 -12.13 7.99 25.32
CA ASP A 57 -12.27 8.55 23.98
C ASP A 57 -13.72 8.43 23.47
N ILE A 58 -14.35 7.27 23.72
CA ILE A 58 -15.76 7.07 23.36
C ILE A 58 -16.67 7.97 24.21
N GLY A 59 -16.37 8.13 25.50
CA GLY A 59 -17.08 9.07 26.37
C GLY A 59 -17.02 10.51 25.84
N ASN A 60 -15.85 10.95 25.41
CA ASN A 60 -15.65 12.28 24.83
C ASN A 60 -16.41 12.46 23.50
N ILE A 61 -16.30 11.49 22.57
CA ILE A 61 -17.08 11.49 21.31
C ILE A 61 -18.57 11.67 21.61
N VAL A 62 -19.09 10.97 22.61
CA VAL A 62 -20.51 11.04 22.94
C VAL A 62 -20.90 12.40 23.51
N ARG A 63 -20.10 12.97 24.42
CA ARG A 63 -20.35 14.28 25.02
C ARG A 63 -20.28 15.39 23.97
N ASP A 64 -19.30 15.33 23.08
CA ASP A 64 -19.11 16.33 22.02
C ASP A 64 -20.25 16.34 21.00
N GLN A 65 -20.87 15.18 20.74
CA GLN A 65 -21.88 15.02 19.70
C GLN A 65 -23.33 15.10 20.21
N LYS A 66 -23.56 15.23 21.52
CA LYS A 66 -24.90 15.31 22.12
C LYS A 66 -25.09 16.67 22.78
N SER A 67 -25.99 17.48 22.21
CA SER A 67 -26.41 18.77 22.77
C SER A 67 -27.14 18.64 24.12
N THR A 68 -27.77 17.49 24.39
CA THR A 68 -28.38 17.15 25.69
C THR A 68 -27.93 15.75 26.09
N PHE A 69 -27.09 15.65 27.13
CA PHE A 69 -26.50 14.39 27.56
C PHE A 69 -26.96 14.02 28.98
N HIS A 70 -28.03 13.26 29.10
CA HIS A 70 -28.59 12.84 30.41
C HIS A 70 -27.75 11.79 31.18
N MET A 71 -26.44 11.69 30.90
CA MET A 71 -25.50 10.75 31.53
C MET A 71 -24.18 11.45 31.90
N GLU A 72 -24.21 12.77 32.12
CA GLU A 72 -23.04 13.59 32.48
C GLU A 72 -22.20 12.99 33.62
N ASP A 73 -22.87 12.45 34.65
CA ASP A 73 -22.23 11.83 35.84
C ASP A 73 -21.88 10.34 35.67
N SER A 74 -22.17 9.74 34.51
CA SER A 74 -21.91 8.31 34.31
C SER A 74 -20.42 8.05 34.03
N PRO A 75 -19.84 6.98 34.58
CA PRO A 75 -18.51 6.52 34.21
C PRO A 75 -18.38 6.28 32.70
N ASP A 76 -17.23 6.63 32.13
CA ASP A 76 -16.93 6.47 30.69
C ASP A 76 -17.14 5.04 30.20
N SER A 77 -16.88 4.03 31.05
CA SER A 77 -17.12 2.62 30.72
C SER A 77 -18.59 2.32 30.45
N ILE A 78 -19.52 2.92 31.20
CA ILE A 78 -20.97 2.74 31.01
C ILE A 78 -21.41 3.43 29.71
N ILE A 79 -20.93 4.65 29.48
CA ILE A 79 -21.21 5.41 28.26
C ILE A 79 -20.71 4.63 27.04
N ALA A 80 -19.45 4.20 27.06
CA ALA A 80 -18.84 3.45 25.98
C ALA A 80 -19.58 2.14 25.68
N ASN A 81 -19.95 1.38 26.71
CA ASN A 81 -20.71 0.13 26.53
C ASN A 81 -22.05 0.37 25.84
N LYS A 82 -22.79 1.42 26.24
CA LYS A 82 -24.08 1.78 25.64
C LYS A 82 -23.94 2.15 24.17
N TYR A 83 -22.95 2.97 23.82
CA TYR A 83 -22.79 3.44 22.44
C TYR A 83 -22.15 2.38 21.54
N VAL A 84 -21.26 1.53 22.04
CA VAL A 84 -20.78 0.38 21.27
C VAL A 84 -21.88 -0.66 21.05
N PHE A 85 -22.77 -0.87 22.02
CA PHE A 85 -23.94 -1.72 21.82
C PHE A 85 -24.83 -1.21 20.67
N LYS A 86 -25.10 0.10 20.63
CA LYS A 86 -25.81 0.74 19.53
C LYS A 86 -25.07 0.60 18.19
N ALA A 87 -23.76 0.84 18.17
CA ALA A 87 -22.95 0.69 16.96
C ALA A 87 -22.98 -0.75 16.41
N ARG A 88 -22.89 -1.76 17.29
CA ARG A 88 -23.06 -3.17 16.93
C ARG A 88 -24.45 -3.47 16.37
N ALA A 89 -25.50 -2.83 16.90
CA ALA A 89 -26.85 -2.99 16.35
C ALA A 89 -26.98 -2.45 14.92
N VAL A 90 -26.33 -1.31 14.62
CA VAL A 90 -26.24 -0.76 13.25
C VAL A 90 -25.46 -1.69 12.31
N LEU A 91 -24.33 -2.25 12.75
CA LEU A 91 -23.59 -3.25 11.96
C LEU A 91 -24.44 -4.50 11.70
N LYS A 92 -25.19 -4.96 12.72
CA LYS A 92 -26.06 -6.14 12.60
C LYS A 92 -27.19 -5.94 11.60
N SER A 93 -27.73 -4.72 11.45
CA SER A 93 -28.80 -4.46 10.46
C SER A 93 -28.34 -4.70 9.02
N VAL A 94 -27.04 -4.53 8.75
CA VAL A 94 -26.40 -4.84 7.46
C VAL A 94 -25.68 -6.20 7.45
N MET A 95 -26.07 -7.12 8.33
CA MET A 95 -25.58 -8.52 8.40
C MET A 95 -24.08 -8.65 8.72
N ILE A 96 -23.54 -7.69 9.47
CA ILE A 96 -22.16 -7.66 9.93
C ILE A 96 -22.13 -7.99 11.42
N GLU A 97 -21.47 -9.10 11.74
CA GLU A 97 -21.24 -9.59 13.10
C GLU A 97 -19.75 -9.52 13.43
N ASP A 98 -19.44 -9.48 14.73
CA ASP A 98 -18.07 -9.52 15.26
C ASP A 98 -17.09 -8.45 14.74
N PHE A 99 -17.57 -7.35 14.16
CA PHE A 99 -16.71 -6.27 13.68
C PHE A 99 -16.01 -5.53 14.83
N ILE A 100 -16.71 -5.27 15.94
CA ILE A 100 -16.18 -4.56 17.11
C ILE A 100 -15.94 -5.57 18.25
N VAL A 101 -14.71 -5.67 18.74
CA VAL A 101 -14.33 -6.54 19.87
C VAL A 101 -13.99 -5.73 21.12
N THR A 102 -14.32 -6.29 22.27
CA THR A 102 -14.06 -5.67 23.58
C THR A 102 -12.67 -6.05 24.07
N VAL A 103 -11.88 -5.07 24.51
CA VAL A 103 -10.63 -5.27 25.23
C VAL A 103 -10.89 -4.92 26.70
N ARG A 104 -11.02 -5.97 27.54
CA ARG A 104 -11.44 -5.83 28.94
C ARG A 104 -10.59 -4.79 29.67
N GLY A 105 -11.26 -3.85 30.33
CA GLY A 105 -10.63 -2.80 31.13
C GLY A 105 -9.93 -1.70 30.31
N ARG A 106 -9.94 -1.76 28.97
CA ARG A 106 -9.23 -0.79 28.13
C ARG A 106 -10.13 -0.08 27.12
N GLY A 107 -11.08 -0.79 26.50
CA GLY A 107 -11.94 -0.20 25.47
C GLY A 107 -12.34 -1.17 24.37
N TYR A 108 -12.31 -0.70 23.14
CA TYR A 108 -12.82 -1.42 21.96
C TYR A 108 -11.91 -1.28 20.75
N LYS A 109 -11.91 -2.28 19.88
CA LYS A 109 -11.19 -2.22 18.61
C LYS A 109 -11.92 -2.96 17.51
N VAL A 110 -11.50 -2.76 16.26
CA VAL A 110 -11.94 -3.60 15.13
C VAL A 110 -11.35 -5.00 15.29
N SER A 111 -12.14 -6.01 14.98
CA SER A 111 -11.73 -7.41 14.99
C SER A 111 -10.68 -7.65 13.90
N ASN A 112 -9.65 -8.43 14.23
CA ASN A 112 -8.59 -8.81 13.30
C ASN A 112 -9.11 -9.61 12.08
N LYS A 113 -10.37 -10.08 12.12
CA LYS A 113 -11.04 -10.75 11.00
C LYS A 113 -11.41 -9.80 9.85
N TRP A 114 -11.40 -8.48 10.09
CA TRP A 114 -11.80 -7.47 9.13
C TRP A 114 -10.58 -6.63 8.74
N LEU A 115 -10.26 -6.63 7.45
CA LEU A 115 -9.13 -5.87 6.89
C LEU A 115 -9.65 -4.71 6.04
N PRO A 116 -9.03 -3.52 6.11
CA PRO A 116 -9.39 -2.41 5.25
C PRO A 116 -9.09 -2.77 3.78
N LEU A 117 -10.09 -2.58 2.92
CA LEU A 117 -9.95 -2.55 1.47
C LEU A 117 -9.44 -1.16 1.11
N VAL A 118 -8.16 -1.06 0.77
CA VAL A 118 -7.59 0.20 0.28
C VAL A 118 -7.97 0.33 -1.20
N GLU A 119 -8.75 1.36 -1.55
CA GLU A 119 -9.22 1.60 -2.92
C GLU A 119 -8.06 1.69 -3.94
N GLU A 120 -8.29 1.06 -5.09
CA GLU A 120 -7.44 0.92 -6.30
C GLU A 120 -6.84 2.25 -6.82
N GLN A 121 -7.42 3.42 -6.50
CA GLN A 121 -6.88 4.71 -6.97
C GLN A 121 -5.51 5.07 -6.40
N THR A 122 -5.15 4.53 -5.23
CA THR A 122 -3.77 4.65 -4.71
C THR A 122 -2.83 3.63 -5.32
N ASP A 123 -3.37 2.56 -5.89
CA ASP A 123 -2.62 1.46 -6.46
C ASP A 123 -2.02 1.83 -7.82
N ASP A 124 -2.84 2.36 -8.74
CA ASP A 124 -2.36 2.87 -10.03
C ASP A 124 -1.34 4.00 -9.87
N LYS A 125 -1.53 4.91 -8.91
CA LYS A 125 -0.54 5.97 -8.63
C LYS A 125 0.78 5.42 -8.11
N SER A 126 0.74 4.39 -7.26
CA SER A 126 1.94 3.77 -6.69
C SER A 126 2.68 2.95 -7.74
N LYS A 127 1.95 2.21 -8.57
CA LYS A 127 2.47 1.48 -9.73
C LYS A 127 3.09 2.42 -10.75
N ASN A 128 2.41 3.51 -11.09
CA ASN A 128 2.94 4.53 -11.99
C ASN A 128 4.19 5.21 -11.41
N ALA A 129 4.22 5.50 -10.11
CA ALA A 129 5.41 6.06 -9.45
C ALA A 129 6.59 5.07 -9.48
N PHE A 130 6.34 3.79 -9.22
CA PHE A 130 7.34 2.73 -9.32
C PHE A 130 7.91 2.62 -10.74
N LEU A 131 7.04 2.57 -11.76
CA LEU A 131 7.45 2.49 -13.16
C LEU A 131 8.20 3.74 -13.61
N ALA A 132 7.78 4.92 -13.17
CA ALA A 132 8.48 6.17 -13.47
C ALA A 132 9.90 6.19 -12.88
N GLU A 133 10.07 5.75 -11.63
CA GLU A 133 11.38 5.72 -10.97
C GLU A 133 12.32 4.70 -11.62
N ILE A 134 11.84 3.49 -11.94
CA ILE A 134 12.64 2.49 -12.67
C ILE A 134 13.02 3.00 -14.07
N THR A 135 12.09 3.67 -14.76
CA THR A 135 12.37 4.29 -16.06
C THR A 135 13.49 5.33 -15.92
N ALA A 136 13.39 6.22 -14.93
CA ALA A 136 14.40 7.26 -14.69
C ALA A 136 15.78 6.66 -14.36
N ILE A 137 15.85 5.58 -13.57
CA ILE A 137 17.12 4.90 -13.29
C ILE A 137 17.72 4.32 -14.58
N ILE A 138 16.90 3.67 -15.42
CA ILE A 138 17.35 3.10 -16.70
C ILE A 138 17.83 4.20 -17.64
N GLU A 139 17.10 5.30 -17.76
CA GLU A 139 17.48 6.44 -18.59
C GLU A 139 18.79 7.08 -18.12
N ASN A 140 18.98 7.23 -16.80
CA ASN A 140 20.23 7.70 -16.23
C ASN A 140 21.40 6.76 -16.55
N CYS A 141 21.21 5.45 -16.44
CA CYS A 141 22.23 4.46 -16.80
C CYS A 141 22.61 4.55 -18.29
N ILE A 142 21.63 4.70 -19.18
CA ILE A 142 21.86 4.85 -20.62
C ILE A 142 22.62 6.15 -20.89
N ALA A 143 22.18 7.28 -20.33
CA ALA A 143 22.84 8.57 -20.49
C ALA A 143 24.29 8.54 -19.96
N TYR A 144 24.51 7.93 -18.81
CA TYR A 144 25.86 7.75 -18.26
C TYR A 144 26.75 6.96 -19.23
N SER A 145 26.24 5.84 -19.78
CA SER A 145 27.00 5.00 -20.72
C SER A 145 27.41 5.71 -22.02
N GLU A 146 26.71 6.77 -22.42
CA GLU A 146 27.06 7.59 -23.58
C GLU A 146 28.29 8.47 -23.32
N SER A 147 28.58 8.80 -22.05
CA SER A 147 29.71 9.64 -21.65
C SER A 147 30.85 8.90 -20.94
N ALA A 148 30.59 7.67 -20.46
CA ALA A 148 31.57 6.88 -19.75
C ALA A 148 32.58 6.21 -20.68
N ASP A 149 33.83 6.14 -20.22
CA ASP A 149 34.91 5.43 -20.89
C ASP A 149 34.68 3.91 -20.81
N ILE A 150 34.76 3.24 -21.96
CA ILE A 150 34.68 1.79 -22.04
C ILE A 150 36.09 1.22 -21.98
N THR A 151 36.33 0.38 -20.97
CA THR A 151 37.59 -0.32 -20.80
C THR A 151 37.51 -1.66 -21.52
N GLN A 152 38.51 -1.94 -22.35
CA GLN A 152 38.75 -3.27 -22.91
C GLN A 152 39.89 -3.94 -22.15
N ASP A 153 39.59 -5.06 -21.50
CA ASP A 153 40.59 -5.89 -20.83
C ASP A 153 41.30 -6.80 -21.84
N LYS A 154 42.50 -7.28 -21.47
CA LYS A 154 43.31 -8.20 -22.29
C LYS A 154 42.63 -9.54 -22.57
N SER A 155 41.60 -9.88 -21.80
CA SER A 155 40.73 -11.04 -22.03
C SER A 155 39.77 -10.88 -23.22
N GLY A 156 39.66 -9.67 -23.80
CA GLY A 156 38.67 -9.34 -24.83
C GLY A 156 37.38 -8.76 -24.25
N LEU A 157 37.22 -8.74 -22.92
CA LEU A 157 36.02 -8.22 -22.28
C LEU A 157 36.00 -6.69 -22.28
N SER A 158 34.83 -6.13 -22.59
CA SER A 158 34.53 -4.69 -22.59
C SER A 158 33.55 -4.36 -21.47
N PHE A 159 33.86 -3.35 -20.65
CA PHE A 159 33.00 -2.92 -19.55
C PHE A 159 33.21 -1.44 -19.20
N ILE A 160 32.22 -0.84 -18.54
CA ILE A 160 32.36 0.49 -17.94
C ILE A 160 32.91 0.31 -16.53
N LYS A 161 33.97 1.04 -16.18
CA LYS A 161 34.49 1.02 -14.81
C LYS A 161 33.45 1.69 -13.89
N PRO A 162 32.99 1.01 -12.82
CA PRO A 162 31.98 1.57 -11.95
C PRO A 162 32.53 2.77 -11.18
N ASP A 163 31.75 3.86 -11.18
CA ASP A 163 31.91 4.97 -10.27
C ASP A 163 31.12 4.69 -8.99
N GLN A 164 31.78 4.74 -7.84
CA GLN A 164 31.18 4.33 -6.58
C GLN A 164 30.01 5.22 -6.16
N GLU A 165 30.06 6.53 -6.43
CA GLU A 165 28.99 7.45 -6.04
C GLU A 165 27.74 7.20 -6.88
N ILE A 166 27.91 7.07 -8.20
CA ILE A 166 26.82 6.78 -9.14
C ILE A 166 26.16 5.43 -8.82
N VAL A 167 26.97 4.42 -8.57
CA VAL A 167 26.49 3.08 -8.20
C VAL A 167 25.68 3.12 -6.90
N MET A 168 26.18 3.82 -5.87
CA MET A 168 25.49 3.92 -4.59
C MET A 168 24.17 4.72 -4.68
N GLU A 169 24.13 5.75 -5.53
CA GLU A 169 22.90 6.50 -5.80
C GLU A 169 21.84 5.59 -6.45
N HIS A 170 22.21 4.89 -7.52
CA HIS A 170 21.30 3.98 -8.23
C HIS A 170 20.81 2.84 -7.33
N PHE A 171 21.71 2.25 -6.52
CA PHE A 171 21.35 1.22 -5.56
C PHE A 171 20.31 1.72 -4.54
N ARG A 172 20.55 2.88 -3.91
CA ARG A 172 19.62 3.46 -2.92
C ARG A 172 18.24 3.69 -3.54
N ARG A 173 18.19 4.37 -4.69
CA ARG A 173 16.93 4.69 -5.38
C ARG A 173 16.14 3.43 -5.73
N MET A 174 16.82 2.42 -6.28
CA MET A 174 16.18 1.17 -6.67
C MET A 174 15.71 0.36 -5.46
N ASN A 175 16.53 0.29 -4.40
CA ASN A 175 16.19 -0.41 -3.16
C ASN A 175 14.98 0.21 -2.46
N ASP A 176 14.94 1.54 -2.34
CA ASP A 176 13.85 2.27 -1.71
C ASP A 176 12.54 2.10 -2.50
N CYS A 177 12.61 2.26 -3.83
CA CYS A 177 11.47 2.08 -4.74
C CYS A 177 10.92 0.64 -4.68
N TYR A 178 11.81 -0.36 -4.73
CA TYR A 178 11.42 -1.77 -4.67
C TYR A 178 10.81 -2.17 -3.32
N HIS A 179 11.36 -1.67 -2.21
CA HIS A 179 10.79 -1.94 -0.89
C HIS A 179 9.41 -1.29 -0.70
N ALA A 180 9.24 -0.06 -1.16
CA ALA A 180 7.94 0.61 -1.16
C ALA A 180 6.91 -0.20 -1.96
N PHE A 181 7.32 -0.71 -3.12
CA PHE A 181 6.50 -1.56 -3.98
C PHE A 181 6.13 -2.90 -3.30
N LEU A 182 7.11 -3.65 -2.78
CA LEU A 182 6.85 -4.94 -2.15
C LEU A 182 5.92 -4.84 -0.95
N ARG A 183 6.07 -3.81 -0.11
CA ARG A 183 5.16 -3.59 1.04
C ARG A 183 3.70 -3.48 0.62
N ARG A 184 3.45 -3.03 -0.60
CA ARG A 184 2.12 -2.81 -1.16
C ARG A 184 1.56 -4.09 -1.80
N TYR A 185 2.37 -4.77 -2.59
CA TYR A 185 1.91 -5.84 -3.47
C TYR A 185 2.12 -7.26 -2.94
N SER A 186 2.80 -7.46 -1.81
CA SER A 186 3.10 -8.78 -1.22
C SER A 186 1.89 -9.53 -0.63
N ALA A 187 0.67 -9.21 -1.07
CA ALA A 187 -0.55 -9.89 -0.64
C ALA A 187 -0.67 -11.31 -1.26
N PRO A 188 -1.42 -12.22 -0.62
CA PRO A 188 -1.70 -13.55 -1.19
C PRO A 188 -2.44 -13.42 -2.52
N GLY A 189 -1.86 -13.91 -3.62
CA GLY A 189 -2.44 -13.86 -4.97
C GLY A 189 -1.48 -13.44 -6.06
N ASN A 190 -0.50 -12.57 -5.75
CA ASN A 190 0.47 -12.01 -6.72
C ASN A 190 1.82 -12.76 -6.75
N SER A 191 1.90 -13.99 -6.22
CA SER A 191 3.19 -14.62 -5.89
C SER A 191 4.06 -14.95 -7.12
N ILE A 192 3.45 -15.22 -8.28
CA ILE A 192 4.18 -15.56 -9.51
C ILE A 192 4.64 -14.28 -10.20
N GLU A 193 3.76 -13.30 -10.34
CA GLU A 193 4.00 -12.01 -10.97
C GLU A 193 5.06 -11.21 -10.19
N LEU A 194 5.04 -11.28 -8.85
CA LEU A 194 6.10 -10.70 -8.01
C LEU A 194 7.44 -11.41 -8.19
N PHE A 195 7.45 -12.72 -8.44
CA PHE A 195 8.68 -13.46 -8.70
C PHE A 195 9.30 -13.05 -10.04
N GLU A 196 8.48 -12.96 -11.09
CA GLU A 196 8.91 -12.49 -12.40
C GLU A 196 9.42 -11.04 -12.34
N LEU A 197 8.66 -10.15 -11.70
CA LEU A 197 9.05 -8.76 -11.54
C LEU A 197 10.37 -8.62 -10.76
N ARG A 198 10.54 -9.39 -9.67
CA ARG A 198 11.78 -9.44 -8.91
C ARG A 198 12.96 -9.84 -9.78
N GLU A 199 12.82 -10.86 -10.63
CA GLU A 199 13.88 -11.30 -11.53
C GLU A 199 14.32 -10.16 -12.47
N LYS A 200 13.35 -9.44 -13.06
CA LYS A 200 13.64 -8.33 -13.97
C LYS A 200 14.31 -7.16 -13.26
N ILE A 201 13.80 -6.75 -12.10
CA ILE A 201 14.39 -5.67 -11.30
C ILE A 201 15.82 -6.03 -10.87
N THR A 202 16.05 -7.29 -10.48
CA THR A 202 17.40 -7.76 -10.11
C THR A 202 18.37 -7.63 -11.29
N LYS A 203 17.91 -7.93 -12.52
CA LYS A 203 18.74 -7.71 -13.73
C LYS A 203 19.04 -6.24 -13.97
N VAL A 204 18.07 -5.35 -13.80
CA VAL A 204 18.32 -3.89 -13.90
C VAL A 204 19.31 -3.43 -12.82
N LEU A 205 19.18 -3.93 -11.58
CA LEU A 205 20.10 -3.63 -10.49
C LEU A 205 21.54 -4.05 -10.84
N LEU A 206 21.71 -5.26 -11.39
CA LEU A 206 23.03 -5.72 -11.83
C LEU A 206 23.60 -4.79 -12.91
N TYR A 207 22.78 -4.35 -13.87
CA TYR A 207 23.22 -3.47 -14.95
C TYR A 207 23.45 -2.02 -14.52
N ALA A 208 22.84 -1.58 -13.41
CA ALA A 208 23.05 -0.27 -12.83
C ALA A 208 24.28 -0.21 -11.90
N ILE A 209 24.62 -1.33 -11.24
CA ILE A 209 25.72 -1.41 -10.26
C ILE A 209 27.01 -1.90 -10.92
N TYR A 210 26.91 -2.96 -11.71
CA TYR A 210 28.06 -3.66 -12.27
C TYR A 210 28.24 -3.42 -13.77
N TRP A 211 27.30 -2.68 -14.39
CA TRP A 211 27.25 -2.47 -15.83
C TRP A 211 27.19 -3.79 -16.61
N ARG A 212 27.11 -3.69 -17.93
CA ARG A 212 27.23 -4.86 -18.81
C ARG A 212 28.71 -5.21 -18.98
N VAL A 213 28.98 -6.50 -19.04
CA VAL A 213 30.26 -7.03 -19.53
C VAL A 213 29.98 -7.67 -20.87
N GLY A 214 30.60 -7.15 -21.93
CA GLY A 214 30.45 -7.66 -23.30
C GLY A 214 31.76 -8.26 -23.81
N ASP A 215 31.68 -9.24 -24.70
CA ASP A 215 32.87 -9.83 -25.33
C ASP A 215 33.18 -9.10 -26.66
N SER A 216 34.39 -8.54 -26.74
CA SER A 216 35.01 -8.03 -27.97
C SER A 216 34.14 -7.06 -28.78
N LEU A 217 33.42 -6.18 -28.09
CA LEU A 217 32.53 -5.22 -28.72
C LEU A 217 33.26 -3.91 -28.99
N THR A 218 32.99 -3.30 -30.15
CA THR A 218 33.28 -1.88 -30.31
C THR A 218 32.47 -1.09 -29.29
N ASP A 219 33.02 0.05 -28.89
CA ASP A 219 32.37 1.06 -28.06
C ASP A 219 30.90 1.32 -28.45
N GLU A 220 30.65 1.52 -29.74
CA GLU A 220 29.32 1.76 -30.30
C GLU A 220 28.39 0.56 -30.14
N LYS A 221 28.93 -0.65 -30.37
CA LYS A 221 28.16 -1.89 -30.25
C LYS A 221 27.84 -2.21 -28.79
N PHE A 222 28.78 -1.97 -27.88
CA PHE A 222 28.55 -2.11 -26.44
C PHE A 222 27.43 -1.20 -25.97
N ARG A 223 27.48 0.10 -26.30
CA ARG A 223 26.46 1.10 -25.92
C ARG A 223 25.10 0.75 -26.51
N SER A 224 25.06 0.36 -27.79
CA SER A 224 23.82 -0.04 -28.46
C SER A 224 23.17 -1.25 -27.79
N ASP A 225 23.94 -2.31 -27.53
CA ASP A 225 23.42 -3.51 -26.89
C ASP A 225 22.95 -3.24 -25.46
N TYR A 226 23.75 -2.51 -24.66
CA TYR A 226 23.38 -2.13 -23.30
C TYR A 226 22.05 -1.36 -23.26
N LYS A 227 21.90 -0.36 -24.14
CA LYS A 227 20.67 0.41 -24.30
C LYS A 227 19.48 -0.45 -24.69
N ASN A 228 19.68 -1.38 -25.62
CA ASN A 228 18.61 -2.27 -26.11
C ASN A 228 18.18 -3.27 -25.02
N GLU A 229 19.12 -3.85 -24.29
CA GLU A 229 18.84 -4.78 -23.19
C GLU A 229 18.09 -4.08 -22.05
N LEU A 230 18.52 -2.88 -21.64
CA LEU A 230 17.82 -2.09 -20.62
C LEU A 230 16.40 -1.70 -21.05
N LYS A 231 16.19 -1.29 -22.31
CA LYS A 231 14.85 -1.00 -22.83
C LYS A 231 13.97 -2.24 -22.90
N LEU A 232 14.54 -3.40 -23.22
CA LEU A 232 13.82 -4.67 -23.20
C LEU A 232 13.39 -5.03 -21.77
N LEU A 233 14.28 -4.87 -20.78
CA LEU A 233 13.97 -5.08 -19.36
C LEU A 233 12.86 -4.14 -18.90
N LEU A 234 12.91 -2.85 -19.25
CA LEU A 234 11.84 -1.90 -18.92
C LEU A 234 10.48 -2.34 -19.49
N ARG A 235 10.45 -2.78 -20.75
CA ARG A 235 9.23 -3.31 -21.36
C ARG A 235 8.70 -4.54 -20.60
N GLN A 236 9.58 -5.45 -20.20
CA GLN A 236 9.20 -6.63 -19.42
C GLN A 236 8.68 -6.26 -18.03
N ILE A 237 9.29 -5.26 -17.38
CA ILE A 237 8.85 -4.73 -16.08
C ILE A 237 7.45 -4.09 -16.21
N ASN A 238 7.21 -3.29 -17.25
CA ASN A 238 5.89 -2.71 -17.51
C ASN A 238 4.83 -3.79 -17.71
N GLN A 239 5.15 -4.87 -18.44
CA GLN A 239 4.25 -6.00 -18.66
C GLN A 239 3.95 -6.75 -17.36
N ALA A 240 4.99 -7.11 -16.58
CA ALA A 240 4.81 -7.81 -15.31
C ALA A 240 4.05 -6.95 -14.29
N ALA A 241 4.35 -5.65 -14.22
CA ALA A 241 3.64 -4.73 -13.35
C ALA A 241 2.16 -4.62 -13.76
N ALA A 242 1.84 -4.62 -15.06
CA ALA A 242 0.47 -4.55 -15.56
C ALA A 242 -0.41 -5.71 -15.06
N LEU A 243 0.17 -6.88 -14.81
CA LEU A 243 -0.52 -8.09 -14.36
C LEU A 243 -0.78 -8.16 -12.85
N LEU A 244 -0.22 -7.23 -12.07
CA LEU A 244 -0.44 -7.19 -10.62
C LEU A 244 -1.81 -6.61 -10.28
N SER A 245 -2.44 -7.25 -9.29
CA SER A 245 -3.76 -6.93 -8.73
C SER A 245 -3.74 -6.47 -7.28
#